data_AF-A0A1A8PX40-F1
#
_entry.id   AF-A0A1A8PX40-F1
#
_cell.length_a   1.000
_cell.length_b   1.000
_cell.length_c   1.000
_cell.angle_alpha   90.00
_cell.angle_beta   90.00
_cell.angle_gamma   90.00
#
_symmetry.space_group_name_H-M   'P 1'
#
loop_
_entity.id
_entity.type
_entity.pdbx_description
1 polymer ?
#
loop_
_entity_poly.entity_id
_entity_poly.type
_entity_poly.pdbx_seq_one_letter_code
_entity_poly.pdbx_strand_id
1 'polypeptide(L)'
;ETWGKKIDFLLSVIGFAVDLANVWRFPYLCYKNGGGAFLVPYLFFMVIAGMPLFYMELALGQYNREGAAGVWKICPIFKGVGFTVILI
;
A
#
# COMPACT_ATOMS: atom_id res chain seq x y z
N GLU A 1 -17.02 -5.41 13.61
CA GLU A 1 -17.45 -4.38 12.64
C GLU A 1 -17.05 -4.72 11.21
N THR A 2 -18.01 -4.70 10.29
CA THR A 2 -17.81 -4.89 8.85
C THR A 2 -18.23 -3.63 8.11
N TRP A 3 -17.59 -3.34 6.98
CA TRP A 3 -17.96 -2.20 6.13
C TRP A 3 -19.41 -2.31 5.66
N GLY A 4 -20.17 -1.22 5.78
CA GLY A 4 -21.58 -1.16 5.36
C GLY A 4 -21.74 -1.23 3.84
N LYS A 5 -20.91 -0.51 3.08
CA LYS A 5 -20.86 -0.59 1.61
C LYS A 5 -19.42 -0.81 1.12
N LYS A 6 -19.28 -1.51 -0.01
CA LYS A 6 -17.98 -1.70 -0.69
C LYS A 6 -17.34 -0.37 -1.10
N ILE A 7 -18.16 0.65 -1.39
CA ILE A 7 -17.68 1.99 -1.76
C ILE A 7 -17.01 2.67 -0.58
N ASP A 8 -17.53 2.51 0.64
CA ASP A 8 -16.94 3.12 1.84
C ASP A 8 -15.52 2.57 2.09
N PHE A 9 -15.34 1.26 1.86
CA PHE A 9 -14.02 0.63 1.90
C PHE A 9 -13.10 1.16 0.79
N LEU A 10 -13.58 1.22 -0.46
CA LEU A 10 -12.78 1.71 -1.59
C LEU A 10 -12.33 3.16 -1.40
N LEU A 11 -13.24 4.04 -0.98
CA LEU A 11 -12.92 5.45 -0.71
C LEU A 11 -11.93 5.61 0.44
N SER A 12 -12.04 4.78 1.49
CA SER A 12 -11.06 4.78 2.60
C SER A 12 -9.66 4.39 2.11
N VAL A 13 -9.58 3.37 1.26
CA VAL A 13 -8.31 2.90 0.69
C VAL A 13 -7.71 3.93 -0.28
N ILE A 14 -8.52 4.55 -1.13
CA ILE A 14 -8.06 5.61 -2.05
C ILE A 14 -7.60 6.83 -1.26
N GLY A 15 -8.35 7.23 -0.22
CA GLY A 15 -7.98 8.35 0.65
C GLY A 15 -6.67 8.11 1.41
N PHE A 16 -6.37 6.86 1.76
CA PHE A 16 -5.07 6.48 2.32
C PHE A 16 -3.95 6.49 1.27
N ALA A 17 -4.22 6.03 0.04
CA ALA A 17 -3.23 5.93 -1.02
C ALA A 17 -2.88 7.28 -1.68
N VAL A 18 -3.80 8.25 -1.67
CA VAL A 18 -3.60 9.58 -2.24
C VAL A 18 -3.25 10.57 -1.13
N ASP A 19 -1.97 10.84 -1.00
CA ASP A 19 -1.42 11.74 0.00
C ASP A 19 -0.72 12.96 -0.64
N LEU A 20 -0.25 13.87 0.20
CA LEU A 20 0.43 15.09 -0.24
C LEU A 20 1.77 14.77 -0.94
N ALA A 21 2.37 13.61 -0.68
CA ALA A 21 3.57 13.16 -1.39
C ALA A 21 3.32 12.98 -2.89
N ASN A 22 2.13 12.49 -3.29
CA ASN A 22 1.78 12.40 -4.71
C ASN A 22 1.71 13.77 -5.39
N VAL A 23 1.40 14.85 -4.66
CA VAL A 23 1.28 16.20 -5.23
C VAL A 23 2.62 16.90 -5.38
N TRP A 24 3.52 16.81 -4.39
CA TRP A 24 4.82 17.51 -4.47
C TRP A 24 5.97 16.64 -4.98
N ARG A 25 5.99 15.33 -4.65
CA ARG A 25 7.18 14.48 -4.83
C ARG A 25 7.19 13.87 -6.21
N PHE A 26 6.02 13.46 -6.69
CA PHE A 26 5.87 12.88 -8.02
C PHE A 26 6.27 13.88 -9.12
N PRO A 27 5.78 15.14 -9.16
CA PRO A 27 6.22 16.09 -10.19
C PRO A 27 7.70 16.43 -10.09
N TYR A 28 8.25 16.52 -8.88
CA TYR A 28 9.68 16.78 -8.66
C TYR A 28 10.56 15.65 -9.21
N LEU A 29 10.21 14.39 -8.95
CA LEU A 29 10.93 13.21 -9.48
C LEU A 29 10.81 13.11 -10.99
N CYS A 30 9.62 13.35 -11.55
CA CYS A 30 9.42 13.40 -12.99
C CYS A 30 10.34 14.44 -13.62
N TYR A 31 10.38 15.67 -13.11
CA TYR A 31 11.23 16.73 -13.65
C TYR A 31 12.72 16.37 -13.57
N LYS A 32 13.19 15.85 -12.43
CA LYS A 32 14.60 15.49 -12.22
C LYS A 32 15.07 14.32 -13.09
N ASN A 33 14.19 13.35 -13.35
CA ASN A 33 14.53 12.08 -14.01
C ASN A 33 14.15 12.05 -15.51
N GLY A 34 14.11 13.20 -16.18
CA GLY A 34 13.86 13.27 -17.62
C GLY A 34 12.39 13.37 -18.03
N GLY A 35 11.54 13.95 -17.18
CA GLY A 35 10.13 14.24 -17.44
C GLY A 35 9.32 12.98 -17.72
N GLY A 36 8.77 12.90 -18.93
CA GLY A 36 7.96 11.76 -19.38
C GLY A 36 8.72 10.44 -19.47
N ALA A 37 10.05 10.46 -19.62
CA ALA A 37 10.86 9.23 -19.64
C ALA A 37 10.83 8.49 -18.30
N PHE A 38 10.64 9.20 -17.19
CA PHE A 38 10.52 8.60 -15.85
C PHE A 38 9.22 7.80 -15.67
N LEU A 39 8.18 8.06 -16.46
CA LEU A 39 6.91 7.34 -16.38
C LEU A 39 7.06 5.87 -16.79
N VAL A 40 7.98 5.55 -17.70
CA VAL A 40 8.21 4.18 -18.17
C VAL A 40 8.71 3.26 -17.05
N PRO A 41 9.84 3.55 -16.36
CA PRO A 41 10.27 2.75 -15.22
C PRO A 41 9.29 2.86 -14.06
N TYR A 42 8.65 4.02 -13.84
CA TYR A 42 7.65 4.18 -12.78
C TYR A 42 6.48 3.20 -12.94
N LEU A 43 5.86 3.15 -14.12
CA LEU A 43 4.76 2.23 -14.40
C LEU A 43 5.22 0.76 -14.36
N PHE A 44 6.41 0.48 -14.85
CA PHE A 44 6.97 -0.88 -14.81
C PHE A 44 7.12 -1.40 -13.38
N PHE A 45 7.75 -0.64 -12.48
CA PHE A 45 7.88 -1.00 -11.08
C PHE A 45 6.53 -0.95 -10.34
N MET A 46 5.63 -0.04 -10.71
CA MET A 46 4.29 0.04 -10.14
C MET A 46 3.48 -1.24 -10.44
N VAL A 47 3.55 -1.76 -11.67
CA VAL A 47 2.81 -2.98 -12.04
C VAL A 47 3.46 -4.24 -11.47
N ILE A 48 4.79 -4.31 -11.42
CA ILE A 48 5.52 -5.51 -10.98
C ILE A 48 5.62 -5.62 -9.46
N ALA A 49 5.85 -4.51 -8.76
CA ALA A 49 6.07 -4.52 -7.32
C ALA A 49 4.95 -3.80 -6.57
N GLY A 50 4.55 -2.61 -7.02
CA GLY A 50 3.55 -1.80 -6.32
C GLY A 50 2.19 -2.49 -6.21
N MET A 51 1.61 -2.89 -7.33
CA MET A 51 0.29 -3.52 -7.38
C MET A 51 0.27 -4.90 -6.67
N PRO A 52 1.25 -5.80 -6.87
CA PRO A 52 1.25 -7.09 -6.18
C PRO A 52 1.43 -6.97 -4.67
N LEU A 53 2.31 -6.07 -4.19
CA LEU A 53 2.49 -5.85 -2.75
C LEU A 53 1.22 -5.27 -2.12
N PHE A 54 0.62 -4.28 -2.76
CA PHE A 54 -0.63 -3.67 -2.29
C PHE A 54 -1.78 -4.69 -2.25
N TYR A 55 -1.91 -5.51 -3.30
CA TYR A 55 -2.90 -6.58 -3.34
C TYR A 55 -2.66 -7.63 -2.27
N MET A 56 -1.40 -8.02 -2.05
CA MET A 56 -1.02 -9.00 -1.02
C MET A 56 -1.43 -8.52 0.36
N GLU A 57 -1.15 -7.27 0.74
CA GLU A 57 -1.53 -6.73 2.05
C GLU A 57 -3.04 -6.69 2.25
N LEU A 58 -3.79 -6.24 1.24
CA LEU A 58 -5.25 -6.22 1.30
C LEU A 58 -5.84 -7.63 1.42
N ALA A 59 -5.35 -8.58 0.62
CA ALA A 59 -5.81 -9.97 0.66
C ALA A 59 -5.48 -10.63 2.01
N LEU A 60 -4.27 -10.40 2.53
CA LEU A 60 -3.81 -10.91 3.81
C LEU A 60 -4.65 -10.36 4.98
N GLY A 61 -4.94 -9.06 4.98
CA GLY A 61 -5.81 -8.43 5.98
C GLY A 61 -7.26 -8.92 5.90
N GLN A 62 -7.80 -9.06 4.68
CA GLN A 62 -9.17 -9.57 4.47
C GLN A 62 -9.34 -11.05 4.84
N TYR A 63 -8.34 -11.89 4.56
CA TYR A 63 -8.37 -13.32 4.85
C TYR A 63 -8.29 -13.61 6.35
N ASN A 64 -7.33 -12.98 7.04
CA ASN A 64 -7.15 -13.22 8.48
C ASN A 64 -8.16 -12.46 9.34
N ARG A 65 -8.74 -11.36 8.84
CA ARG A 65 -9.69 -10.49 9.58
C ARG A 65 -9.14 -10.03 10.94
N GLU A 66 -7.82 -9.92 11.05
CA GLU A 66 -7.11 -9.45 12.24
C GLU A 66 -6.32 -8.17 11.90
N GLY A 67 -5.95 -7.41 12.94
CA GLY A 67 -5.09 -6.24 12.78
C GLY A 67 -3.64 -6.59 12.43
N ALA A 68 -2.83 -5.58 12.09
CA ALA A 68 -1.46 -5.76 11.60
C ALA A 68 -0.56 -6.64 12.49
N ALA A 69 -0.70 -6.64 13.82
CA ALA A 69 0.06 -7.54 14.70
C ALA A 69 -0.50 -8.98 14.76
N GLY A 70 -1.81 -9.14 14.57
CA GLY A 70 -2.50 -10.44 14.64
C GLY A 70 -2.34 -11.26 13.37
N VAL A 71 -2.27 -10.59 12.22
CA VAL A 71 -2.10 -11.22 10.90
C VAL A 71 -0.83 -12.09 10.81
N TRP A 72 0.23 -11.75 11.53
CA TRP A 72 1.48 -12.54 11.55
C TRP A 72 1.40 -13.84 12.37
N LYS A 73 0.21 -14.25 12.84
CA LYS A 73 -0.02 -15.62 13.33
C LYS A 73 0.29 -16.68 12.26
N ILE A 74 0.25 -16.34 10.98
CA ILE A 74 0.65 -17.22 9.87
C ILE A 74 2.11 -17.70 10.04
N CYS A 75 3.00 -16.80 10.44
CA CYS A 75 4.42 -17.09 10.65
C CYS A 75 4.89 -16.43 11.96
N PRO A 76 4.87 -17.14 13.10
CA PRO A 76 5.19 -16.55 14.40
C PRO A 76 6.61 -15.99 14.51
N ILE A 77 7.55 -16.44 13.66
CA ILE A 77 8.91 -15.87 13.56
C ILE A 77 8.91 -14.42 13.02
N PHE A 78 7.94 -14.06 12.19
CA PHE A 78 7.80 -12.73 11.60
C PHE A 78 6.84 -11.82 12.38
N LYS A 79 6.42 -12.21 13.58
CA LYS A 79 5.52 -11.41 14.42
C LYS A 79 6.07 -10.02 14.73
N GLY A 80 7.40 -9.87 14.76
CA GLY A 80 8.07 -8.57 14.92
C GLY A 80 7.71 -7.56 13.82
N VAL A 81 7.51 -8.02 12.57
CA VAL A 81 7.17 -7.15 11.43
C VAL A 81 5.84 -6.43 11.69
N GLY A 82 4.85 -7.12 12.25
CA GLY A 82 3.55 -6.53 12.59
C GLY A 82 3.62 -5.44 13.64
N PHE A 83 4.48 -5.60 14.65
CA PHE A 83 4.70 -4.56 15.66
C PHE A 83 5.45 -3.35 15.08
N THR A 84 6.43 -3.59 14.21
CA THR A 84 7.16 -2.52 13.54
C THR A 84 6.25 -1.66 12.66
N VAL A 85 5.33 -2.28 11.90
CA VAL A 85 4.38 -1.55 11.04
C VAL A 85 3.41 -0.66 11.85
N ILE A 86 3.06 -1.04 13.08
CA ILE A 86 2.18 -0.23 13.96
C ILE A 86 2.94 0.95 14.58
N LEU A 87 4.25 0.81 14.79
CA LEU A 87 5.07 1.82 15.44
C LEU A 87 5.58 2.91 14.48
N ILE A 88 5.69 2.59 13.18
CA ILE A 88 6.06 3.53 12.11
C ILE A 88 4.87 4.44 11.81
#